data_AF-A0A355V2P6-F1
#
_entry.id   AF-A0A355V2P6-F1
#
_cell.length_a   1.000
_cell.length_b   1.000
_cell.length_c   1.000
_cell.angle_alpha   90.00
_cell.angle_beta   90.00
_cell.angle_gamma   90.00
#
_symmetry.space_group_name_H-M   'P 1'
#
loop_
_entity.id
_entity.type
_entity.pdbx_description
1 polymer ?
#
loop_
_entity_poly.entity_id
_entity_poly.type
_entity_poly.pdbx_seq_one_letter_code
_entity_poly.pdbx_strand_id
1 'polypeptide(L)'
;MKNLLSVVIFGSAEKQSATLYDGIELIYADEGESEKDFLTRAAKTAKGKYTVICDRAFKFADVQSLLNIIDKNAADMVCFVGDVALKTSVLKTAVKDCEDCFSLTALTVFNCKTVMKTTYCPFSFSKPSGSFKENNTAGILLAAETFGKVKAKLTKEIYSYAFNLLCDKLVFFYMYAMLSIKDGDLPAEKLIEFDNKLKAEIVLHLALEKRFTAAKLHKLREKGFKISRFKASKFRKILM
;
A
#
# COMPACT_ATOMS: atom_id res chain seq x y z
N MET A 1 7.46 -15.63 25.28
CA MET A 1 8.20 -15.53 24.00
C MET A 1 8.22 -14.09 23.54
N LYS A 2 9.28 -13.66 22.83
CA LYS A 2 9.36 -12.30 22.26
C LYS A 2 8.50 -12.25 20.99
N ASN A 3 7.62 -11.26 20.87
CA ASN A 3 6.88 -11.04 19.63
C ASN A 3 7.87 -10.59 18.55
N LEU A 4 7.93 -11.34 17.45
CA LEU A 4 8.79 -11.05 16.31
C LEU A 4 8.03 -10.30 15.22
N LEU A 5 6.75 -10.61 15.05
CA LEU A 5 5.91 -10.04 14.00
C LEU A 5 4.59 -9.50 14.57
N SER A 6 4.28 -8.25 14.25
CA SER A 6 2.94 -7.69 14.42
C SER A 6 2.26 -7.67 13.06
N VAL A 7 1.01 -8.10 12.97
CA VAL A 7 0.20 -7.96 11.76
C VAL A 7 -0.94 -7.01 12.07
N VAL A 8 -0.90 -5.83 11.45
CA VAL A 8 -1.93 -4.80 11.58
C VAL A 8 -2.96 -5.05 10.50
N ILE A 9 -4.21 -5.34 10.90
CA ILE A 9 -5.25 -5.84 10.02
C ILE A 9 -6.33 -4.77 9.85
N PHE A 10 -6.50 -4.31 8.61
CA PHE A 10 -7.52 -3.35 8.21
C PHE A 10 -8.46 -3.94 7.16
N GLY A 11 -9.76 -3.71 7.29
CA GLY A 11 -10.78 -4.16 6.33
C GLY A 11 -11.44 -5.50 6.68
N SER A 12 -12.10 -6.12 5.69
CA SER A 12 -12.93 -7.34 5.83
C SER A 12 -12.13 -8.63 6.04
N ALA A 13 -10.92 -8.54 6.60
CA ALA A 13 -10.23 -9.72 7.09
C ALA A 13 -11.04 -10.28 8.26
N GLU A 14 -11.59 -11.47 8.05
CA GLU A 14 -12.59 -12.10 8.90
C GLU A 14 -12.18 -12.12 10.39
N LYS A 15 -13.21 -11.96 11.22
CA LYS A 15 -13.27 -12.02 12.68
C LYS A 15 -12.10 -12.78 13.32
N GLN A 16 -11.42 -12.09 14.24
CA GLN A 16 -10.54 -12.59 15.31
C GLN A 16 -10.17 -14.08 15.17
N SER A 17 -9.20 -14.38 14.32
CA SER A 17 -8.55 -15.69 14.39
C SER A 17 -7.59 -15.66 15.57
N ALA A 18 -7.74 -16.58 16.51
CA ALA A 18 -6.71 -16.80 17.52
C ALA A 18 -5.40 -17.08 16.79
N THR A 19 -4.31 -16.41 17.19
CA THR A 19 -2.98 -16.65 16.63
C THR A 19 -2.61 -18.12 16.85
N LEU A 20 -2.55 -18.90 15.78
CA LEU A 20 -2.10 -20.29 15.80
C LEU A 20 -0.56 -20.41 15.93
N TYR A 21 0.16 -19.29 15.97
CA TYR A 21 1.62 -19.23 15.90
C TYR A 21 2.21 -18.37 17.00
N ASP A 22 3.12 -18.96 17.77
CA ASP A 22 3.92 -18.25 18.76
C ASP A 22 4.80 -17.17 18.10
N GLY A 23 4.97 -16.03 18.78
CA GLY A 23 5.81 -14.93 18.31
C GLY A 23 5.14 -14.00 17.27
N ILE A 24 3.86 -14.22 16.98
CA ILE A 24 3.02 -13.33 16.15
C ILE A 24 1.96 -12.68 17.03
N GLU A 25 1.74 -11.39 16.84
CA GLU A 25 0.56 -10.69 17.36
C GLU A 25 -0.28 -10.13 16.22
N LEU A 26 -1.60 -10.22 16.36
CA LEU A 26 -2.57 -9.66 15.42
C LEU A 26 -3.23 -8.45 16.08
N ILE A 27 -3.28 -7.33 15.35
CA ILE A 27 -3.89 -6.09 15.82
C ILE A 27 -5.04 -5.74 14.88
N TYR A 28 -6.25 -5.72 15.42
CA TYR A 28 -7.49 -5.45 14.70
C TYR A 28 -8.02 -4.05 15.05
N ALA A 29 -8.72 -3.44 14.10
CA ALA A 29 -9.49 -2.23 14.35
C ALA A 29 -10.64 -2.52 15.30
N ASP A 30 -10.87 -1.61 16.25
CA ASP A 30 -12.01 -1.70 17.15
C ASP A 30 -13.29 -1.27 16.42
N GLU A 31 -14.46 -1.71 16.89
CA GLU A 31 -15.72 -1.36 16.26
C GLU A 31 -15.96 0.15 16.29
N GLY A 32 -16.21 0.75 15.12
CA GLY A 32 -16.42 2.20 14.98
C GLY A 32 -15.14 3.05 15.03
N GLU A 33 -13.95 2.43 15.13
CA GLU A 33 -12.68 3.16 15.13
C GLU A 33 -12.36 3.70 13.72
N SER A 34 -11.91 4.96 13.65
CA SER A 34 -11.46 5.54 12.39
C SER A 34 -10.13 4.91 11.94
N GLU A 35 -9.87 4.88 10.62
CA GLU A 35 -8.61 4.31 10.10
C GLU A 35 -7.37 4.98 10.71
N LYS A 36 -7.40 6.31 10.86
CA LYS A 36 -6.28 7.07 11.39
C LYS A 36 -6.03 6.78 12.88
N ASP A 37 -7.10 6.65 13.66
CA ASP A 37 -7.00 6.31 15.08
C ASP A 37 -6.49 4.88 15.25
N PHE A 38 -7.02 3.95 14.46
CA PHE A 38 -6.58 2.56 14.43
C PHE A 38 -5.09 2.44 14.09
N LEU A 39 -4.64 3.03 12.99
CA LEU A 39 -3.23 2.96 12.58
C LEU A 39 -2.32 3.58 13.65
N THR A 40 -2.74 4.70 14.25
CA THR A 40 -2.01 5.33 15.35
C THR A 40 -1.89 4.43 16.57
N ARG A 41 -2.99 3.80 17.00
CA ARG A 41 -3.02 2.86 18.12
C ARG A 41 -2.21 1.61 17.81
N ALA A 42 -2.39 1.02 16.63
CA ALA A 42 -1.71 -0.18 16.19
C ALA A 42 -0.19 0.04 16.11
N ALA A 43 0.27 1.15 15.56
CA ALA A 43 1.69 1.50 15.52
C ALA A 43 2.30 1.64 16.92
N LYS A 44 1.59 2.28 17.86
CA LYS A 44 2.06 2.46 19.25
C LYS A 44 2.09 1.15 20.02
N THR A 45 1.08 0.31 19.84
CA THR A 45 0.88 -0.94 20.59
C THR A 45 1.67 -2.12 20.01
N ALA A 46 2.07 -2.07 18.75
CA ALA A 46 2.92 -3.08 18.12
C ALA A 46 4.23 -3.31 18.92
N LYS A 47 4.42 -4.57 19.32
CA LYS A 47 5.53 -5.13 20.09
C LYS A 47 6.42 -6.05 19.24
N GLY A 48 5.93 -6.51 18.08
CA GLY A 48 6.74 -7.24 17.12
C GLY A 48 8.00 -6.47 16.73
N LYS A 49 9.10 -7.18 16.45
CA LYS A 49 10.32 -6.58 15.87
C LYS A 49 10.04 -5.96 14.49
N TYR A 50 9.18 -6.62 13.73
CA TYR A 50 8.65 -6.16 12.45
C TYR A 50 7.13 -6.09 12.49
N THR A 51 6.57 -5.32 11.56
CA THR A 51 5.14 -5.16 11.34
C THR A 51 4.81 -5.35 9.87
N VAL A 52 3.75 -6.09 9.58
CA VAL A 52 3.09 -6.14 8.27
C VAL A 52 1.75 -5.40 8.39
N ILE A 53 1.46 -4.54 7.42
CA ILE A 53 0.17 -3.83 7.35
C ILE A 53 -0.65 -4.52 6.27
N CYS A 54 -1.76 -5.14 6.66
CA CYS A 54 -2.65 -5.88 5.77
C CYS A 54 -3.94 -5.09 5.54
N ASP A 55 -4.17 -4.65 4.30
CA ASP A 55 -5.41 -3.99 3.86
C ASP A 55 -6.40 -4.94 3.14
N ARG A 56 -6.11 -6.24 3.18
CA ARG A 56 -6.82 -7.31 2.47
C ARG A 56 -6.85 -8.58 3.32
N ALA A 57 -7.82 -9.45 3.03
CA ALA A 57 -7.90 -10.75 3.70
C ALA A 57 -6.65 -11.58 3.39
N PHE A 58 -6.20 -12.36 4.37
CA PHE A 58 -5.03 -13.21 4.22
C PHE A 58 -5.17 -14.51 5.02
N LYS A 59 -4.37 -15.50 4.65
CA LYS A 59 -4.14 -16.72 5.43
C LYS A 59 -2.66 -16.89 5.66
N PHE A 60 -2.28 -17.42 6.83
CA PHE A 60 -0.91 -17.87 7.04
C PHE A 60 -0.59 -19.04 6.12
N ALA A 61 0.59 -19.00 5.52
CA ALA A 61 1.14 -20.08 4.70
C ALA A 61 2.48 -20.53 5.33
N ASP A 62 3.62 -20.01 4.86
CA ASP A 62 4.94 -20.32 5.40
C ASP A 62 5.46 -19.23 6.36
N VAL A 63 4.72 -18.97 7.44
CA VAL A 63 5.05 -17.88 8.35
C VAL A 63 6.28 -18.17 9.23
N GLN A 64 6.56 -19.45 9.52
CA GLN A 64 7.70 -19.84 10.35
C GLN A 64 9.04 -19.48 9.69
N SER A 65 9.15 -19.64 8.36
CA SER A 65 10.32 -19.20 7.61
C SER A 65 10.56 -17.69 7.74
N LEU A 66 9.48 -16.89 7.69
CA LEU A 66 9.57 -15.45 7.93
C LEU A 66 10.06 -15.15 9.36
N LEU A 67 9.49 -15.80 10.38
CA LEU A 67 9.89 -15.63 11.78
C LEU A 67 11.38 -15.91 12.00
N ASN A 68 11.89 -17.01 11.44
CA ASN A 68 13.30 -17.39 11.54
C ASN A 68 14.23 -16.34 10.89
N ILE A 69 13.80 -15.72 9.80
CA ILE A 69 14.56 -14.67 9.10
C ILE A 69 14.56 -13.38 9.92
N ILE A 70 13.37 -12.92 10.34
CA ILE A 70 13.25 -11.64 11.03
C ILE A 70 13.88 -11.66 12.42
N ASP A 71 13.98 -12.83 13.07
CA ASP A 71 14.70 -12.95 14.34
C ASP A 71 16.19 -12.60 14.18
N LYS A 72 16.84 -13.15 13.15
CA LYS A 72 18.29 -13.02 12.90
C LYS A 72 18.67 -11.80 12.06
N ASN A 73 17.72 -11.17 11.38
CA ASN A 73 17.98 -10.04 10.49
C ASN A 73 17.90 -8.68 11.20
N ALA A 74 18.70 -7.70 10.76
CA ALA A 74 18.67 -6.33 11.25
C ALA A 74 18.11 -5.31 10.23
N ALA A 75 17.85 -5.75 8.99
CA ALA A 75 17.37 -4.91 7.90
C ALA A 75 16.08 -4.17 8.27
N ASP A 76 15.88 -2.97 7.74
CA ASP A 76 14.67 -2.20 8.03
C ASP A 76 13.45 -2.75 7.30
N MET A 77 13.68 -3.42 6.16
CA MET A 77 12.64 -4.07 5.34
C MET A 77 12.99 -5.53 5.06
N VAL A 78 12.01 -6.41 5.18
CA VAL A 78 12.10 -7.80 4.70
C VAL A 78 10.98 -8.01 3.68
N CYS A 79 11.33 -7.98 2.41
CA CYS A 79 10.43 -8.22 1.29
C CYS A 79 10.24 -9.72 1.08
N PHE A 80 9.00 -10.13 0.88
CA PHE A 80 8.61 -11.49 0.54
C PHE A 80 7.61 -11.46 -0.62
N VAL A 81 7.19 -12.62 -1.10
CA VAL A 81 6.24 -12.70 -2.21
C VAL A 81 4.90 -12.12 -1.77
N GLY A 82 4.51 -11.01 -2.40
CA GLY A 82 3.22 -10.36 -2.22
C GLY A 82 3.21 -9.16 -1.28
N ASP A 83 4.18 -9.01 -0.37
CA ASP A 83 4.20 -7.91 0.60
C ASP A 83 5.57 -7.69 1.29
N VAL A 84 5.60 -6.82 2.30
CA VAL A 84 6.80 -6.46 3.08
C VAL A 84 6.55 -6.44 4.58
N ALA A 85 7.50 -6.95 5.36
CA ALA A 85 7.59 -6.72 6.80
C ALA A 85 8.53 -5.53 7.06
N LEU A 86 8.03 -4.53 7.76
CA LEU A 86 8.72 -3.27 8.05
C LEU A 86 9.12 -3.23 9.52
N LYS A 87 10.34 -2.80 9.82
CA LYS A 87 10.82 -2.72 11.19
C LYS A 87 9.94 -1.78 12.01
N THR A 88 9.39 -2.28 13.11
CA THR A 88 8.35 -1.59 13.89
C THR A 88 8.82 -0.22 14.41
N SER A 89 10.11 -0.09 14.74
CA SER A 89 10.69 1.18 15.16
C SER A 89 10.65 2.26 14.07
N VAL A 90 10.75 1.87 12.79
CA VAL A 90 10.68 2.79 11.64
C VAL A 90 9.21 3.15 11.35
N LEU A 91 8.30 2.19 11.49
CA LEU A 91 6.86 2.45 11.34
C LEU A 91 6.35 3.47 12.37
N LYS A 92 6.80 3.35 13.62
CA LYS A 92 6.44 4.27 14.71
C LYS A 92 6.83 5.74 14.43
N THR A 93 7.84 6.00 13.60
CA THR A 93 8.20 7.38 13.24
C THR A 93 7.36 7.94 12.10
N ALA A 94 6.80 7.07 11.25
CA ALA A 94 5.99 7.45 10.08
C ALA A 94 4.50 7.66 10.40
N VAL A 95 3.97 7.01 11.46
CA VAL A 95 2.52 6.99 11.73
C VAL A 95 1.89 8.35 12.00
N LYS A 96 2.65 9.30 12.55
CA LYS A 96 2.13 10.65 12.83
C LYS A 96 1.72 11.42 11.57
N ASP A 97 2.32 11.08 10.43
CA ASP A 97 2.17 11.82 9.19
C ASP A 97 1.23 11.10 8.21
N CYS A 98 0.83 9.85 8.46
CA CYS A 98 0.02 9.08 7.51
C CYS A 98 -1.47 9.43 7.53
N GLU A 99 -2.13 9.17 6.40
CA GLU A 99 -3.59 9.32 6.24
C GLU A 99 -4.33 7.98 6.16
N ASP A 100 -3.65 6.95 5.67
CA ASP A 100 -4.22 5.62 5.39
C ASP A 100 -3.13 4.54 5.46
N CYS A 101 -3.53 3.27 5.33
CA CYS A 101 -2.60 2.14 5.35
C CYS A 101 -1.50 2.25 4.27
N PHE A 102 -1.84 2.80 3.11
CA PHE A 102 -0.91 2.96 1.99
C PHE A 102 0.18 3.99 2.30
N SER A 103 -0.21 5.19 2.74
CA SER A 103 0.71 6.25 3.11
C SER A 103 1.57 5.85 4.31
N LEU A 104 1.02 5.15 5.31
CA LEU A 104 1.83 4.59 6.40
C LEU A 104 2.93 3.66 5.87
N THR A 105 2.57 2.75 4.96
CA THR A 105 3.50 1.81 4.33
C THR A 105 4.58 2.56 3.54
N ALA A 106 4.17 3.47 2.66
CA ALA A 106 5.08 4.23 1.81
C ALA A 106 6.05 5.12 2.63
N LEU A 107 5.53 5.88 3.60
CA LEU A 107 6.34 6.75 4.45
C LEU A 107 7.32 5.94 5.31
N THR A 108 6.91 4.77 5.81
CA THR A 108 7.81 3.86 6.53
C THR A 108 8.94 3.38 5.61
N VAL A 109 8.63 2.95 4.39
CA VAL A 109 9.62 2.55 3.37
C VAL A 109 10.61 3.67 3.09
N PHE A 110 10.17 4.92 2.99
CA PHE A 110 11.06 6.05 2.72
C PHE A 110 12.07 6.31 3.86
N ASN A 111 11.75 5.88 5.08
CA ASN A 111 12.63 5.97 6.24
C ASN A 111 13.54 4.75 6.42
N CYS A 112 13.37 3.70 5.62
CA CYS A 112 14.22 2.51 5.64
C CYS A 112 15.54 2.76 4.91
N LYS A 113 16.61 2.12 5.40
CA LYS A 113 17.97 2.21 4.81
C LYS A 113 18.42 0.91 4.19
N THR A 114 17.92 -0.21 4.71
CA THR A 114 18.37 -1.56 4.36
C THR A 114 17.17 -2.45 4.03
N VAL A 115 17.34 -3.32 3.03
CA VAL A 115 16.32 -4.26 2.59
C VAL A 115 16.90 -5.66 2.43
N MET A 116 16.15 -6.65 2.87
CA MET A 116 16.37 -8.05 2.54
C MET A 116 15.25 -8.51 1.62
N LYS A 117 15.59 -9.07 0.46
CA LYS A 117 14.62 -9.69 -0.46
C LYS A 117 14.62 -11.19 -0.27
N THR A 118 13.44 -11.77 -0.24
CA THR A 118 13.24 -13.21 -0.11
C THR A 118 12.21 -13.68 -1.13
N THR A 119 12.21 -14.98 -1.43
CA THR A 119 11.26 -15.62 -2.35
C THR A 119 10.16 -16.39 -1.61
N TYR A 120 10.09 -16.28 -0.28
CA TYR A 120 9.10 -16.97 0.54
C TYR A 120 7.72 -16.35 0.40
N CYS A 121 6.69 -17.16 0.64
CA CYS A 121 5.29 -16.75 0.60
C CYS A 121 4.66 -16.99 1.99
N PRO A 122 4.92 -16.11 2.98
CA PRO A 122 4.45 -16.32 4.36
C PRO A 122 2.94 -16.15 4.51
N PHE A 123 2.32 -15.45 3.57
CA PHE A 123 0.90 -15.16 3.55
C PHE A 123 0.31 -15.47 2.17
N SER A 124 -0.88 -16.06 2.15
CA SER A 124 -1.74 -16.10 0.98
C SER A 124 -2.74 -14.96 1.09
N PHE A 125 -2.54 -13.89 0.31
CA PHE A 125 -3.44 -12.74 0.28
C PHE A 125 -4.59 -12.97 -0.70
N SER A 126 -5.80 -12.57 -0.31
CA SER A 126 -6.89 -12.42 -1.26
C SER A 126 -6.55 -11.34 -2.29
N LYS A 127 -7.18 -11.40 -3.46
CA LYS A 127 -7.13 -10.26 -4.38
C LYS A 127 -7.68 -9.01 -3.66
N PRO A 128 -7.14 -7.82 -3.93
CA PRO A 128 -7.69 -6.59 -3.38
C PRO A 128 -9.14 -6.45 -3.87
N SER A 129 -10.11 -6.51 -2.97
CA SER A 129 -11.50 -6.16 -3.27
C SER A 129 -11.60 -4.64 -3.33
N GLY A 130 -11.17 -4.03 -4.44
CA GLY A 130 -11.23 -2.59 -4.57
C GLY A 130 -12.62 -2.13 -4.99
N SER A 131 -13.28 -1.36 -4.14
CA SER A 131 -14.10 -0.24 -4.60
C SER A 131 -13.24 1.03 -4.47
N PHE A 132 -13.44 2.00 -5.35
CA PHE A 132 -12.87 3.33 -5.14
C PHE A 132 -13.39 3.86 -3.80
N LYS A 133 -12.50 4.22 -2.87
CA LYS A 133 -12.83 5.03 -1.70
C LYS A 133 -12.16 6.38 -1.89
N GLU A 134 -12.94 7.44 -1.93
CA GLU A 134 -12.49 8.82 -2.12
C GLU A 134 -11.36 9.19 -1.13
N ASN A 135 -11.38 8.55 0.04
CA ASN A 135 -10.48 8.67 1.18
C ASN A 135 -9.00 8.35 0.87
N ASN A 136 -8.70 7.55 -0.16
CA ASN A 136 -7.31 7.14 -0.48
C ASN A 136 -6.52 8.23 -1.25
N THR A 137 -7.20 9.28 -1.69
CA THR A 137 -6.60 10.34 -2.53
C THR A 137 -5.52 11.11 -1.77
N ALA A 138 -5.77 11.44 -0.50
CA ALA A 138 -4.84 12.20 0.33
C ALA A 138 -3.55 11.41 0.63
N GLY A 139 -3.68 10.13 1.01
CA GLY A 139 -2.54 9.26 1.29
C GLY A 139 -1.62 9.07 0.08
N ILE A 140 -2.18 8.92 -1.13
CA ILE A 140 -1.37 8.79 -2.36
C ILE A 140 -0.63 10.10 -2.67
N LEU A 141 -1.30 11.25 -2.59
CA LEU A 141 -0.66 12.54 -2.86
C LEU A 141 0.45 12.85 -1.85
N LEU A 142 0.18 12.60 -0.56
CA LEU A 142 1.18 12.74 0.50
C LEU A 142 2.41 11.86 0.25
N ALA A 143 2.20 10.59 -0.10
CA ALA A 143 3.29 9.67 -0.40
C ALA A 143 4.08 10.11 -1.64
N ALA A 144 3.40 10.59 -2.68
CA ALA A 144 4.04 11.11 -3.89
C ALA A 144 4.90 12.36 -3.58
N GLU A 145 4.34 13.35 -2.89
CA GLU A 145 5.06 14.58 -2.51
C GLU A 145 6.28 14.26 -1.63
N THR A 146 6.10 13.38 -0.64
CA THR A 146 7.21 12.97 0.24
C THR A 146 8.29 12.24 -0.55
N PHE A 147 7.90 11.32 -1.45
CA PHE A 147 8.85 10.67 -2.34
C PHE A 147 9.64 11.69 -3.16
N GLY A 148 9.00 12.73 -3.69
CA GLY A 148 9.65 13.84 -4.37
C GLY A 148 10.80 14.47 -3.58
N LYS A 149 10.56 14.73 -2.30
CA LYS A 149 11.51 15.35 -1.37
C LYS A 149 12.68 14.43 -0.99
N VAL A 150 12.46 13.12 -0.92
CA VAL A 150 13.43 12.16 -0.35
C VAL A 150 14.07 11.21 -1.37
N LYS A 151 13.53 11.08 -2.59
CA LYS A 151 13.95 10.10 -3.60
C LYS A 151 15.45 10.08 -3.90
N ALA A 152 16.10 11.25 -3.88
CA ALA A 152 17.54 11.37 -4.12
C ALA A 152 18.42 10.81 -2.98
N LYS A 153 17.85 10.65 -1.77
CA LYS A 153 18.55 10.14 -0.58
C LYS A 153 18.33 8.64 -0.36
N LEU A 154 17.38 8.05 -1.08
CA LEU A 154 17.08 6.63 -0.95
C LEU A 154 18.19 5.79 -1.58
N THR A 155 18.55 4.68 -0.93
CA THR A 155 19.43 3.69 -1.57
C THR A 155 18.73 3.08 -2.79
N LYS A 156 19.50 2.58 -3.75
CA LYS A 156 18.96 2.04 -5.02
C LYS A 156 17.80 1.05 -4.82
N GLU A 157 17.93 0.18 -3.83
CA GLU A 157 16.96 -0.87 -3.56
C GLU A 157 15.67 -0.34 -2.94
N ILE A 158 15.80 0.60 -1.99
CA ILE A 158 14.66 1.28 -1.36
C ILE A 158 13.95 2.17 -2.38
N TYR A 159 14.70 2.93 -3.19
CA TYR A 159 14.16 3.72 -4.30
C TYR A 159 13.36 2.84 -5.25
N SER A 160 13.92 1.70 -5.68
CA SER A 160 13.26 0.81 -6.62
C SER A 160 11.96 0.23 -6.03
N TYR A 161 11.97 -0.17 -4.76
CA TYR A 161 10.77 -0.66 -4.09
C TYR A 161 9.71 0.45 -3.96
N ALA A 162 10.09 1.61 -3.42
CA ALA A 162 9.22 2.78 -3.25
C ALA A 162 8.58 3.22 -4.57
N PHE A 163 9.38 3.33 -5.63
CA PHE A 163 8.92 3.72 -6.95
C PHE A 163 7.91 2.72 -7.53
N ASN A 164 8.18 1.42 -7.38
CA ASN A 164 7.25 0.38 -7.83
C ASN A 164 5.93 0.43 -7.03
N LEU A 165 6.02 0.49 -5.69
CA LEU A 165 4.86 0.58 -4.80
C LEU A 165 3.94 1.75 -5.17
N LEU A 166 4.51 2.94 -5.39
CA LEU A 166 3.76 4.15 -5.78
C LEU A 166 3.14 4.00 -7.16
N CYS A 167 3.91 3.54 -8.15
CA CYS A 167 3.41 3.38 -9.51
C CYS A 167 2.27 2.37 -9.60
N ASP A 168 2.40 1.23 -8.93
CA ASP A 168 1.40 0.18 -8.96
C ASP A 168 0.11 0.68 -8.30
N LYS A 169 0.21 1.37 -7.14
CA LYS A 169 -0.94 2.02 -6.50
C LYS A 169 -1.61 3.04 -7.42
N LEU A 170 -0.84 3.86 -8.12
CA LEU A 170 -1.37 4.86 -9.07
C LEU A 170 -2.11 4.19 -10.25
N VAL A 171 -1.58 3.12 -10.81
CA VAL A 171 -2.26 2.38 -11.90
C VAL A 171 -3.62 1.89 -11.42
N PHE A 172 -3.68 1.21 -10.28
CA PHE A 172 -4.94 0.73 -9.71
C PHE A 172 -5.90 1.89 -9.39
N PHE A 173 -5.41 2.96 -8.76
CA PHE A 173 -6.19 4.15 -8.44
C PHE A 173 -6.85 4.76 -9.69
N TYR A 174 -6.09 4.96 -10.77
CA TYR A 174 -6.62 5.53 -12.01
C TYR A 174 -7.68 4.63 -12.65
N MET A 175 -7.49 3.30 -12.64
CA MET A 175 -8.48 2.37 -13.18
C MET A 175 -9.78 2.39 -12.39
N TYR A 176 -9.70 2.37 -11.05
CA TYR A 176 -10.87 2.48 -10.19
C TYR A 176 -11.58 3.83 -10.34
N ALA A 177 -10.83 4.94 -10.31
CA ALA A 177 -11.40 6.28 -10.47
C ALA A 177 -12.12 6.44 -11.81
N MET A 178 -11.56 5.92 -12.91
CA MET A 178 -12.22 5.95 -14.23
C MET A 178 -13.47 5.08 -14.31
N LEU A 179 -13.53 3.98 -13.56
CA LEU A 179 -14.75 3.19 -13.41
C LEU A 179 -15.82 3.97 -12.64
N SER A 180 -15.47 4.58 -11.51
CA SER A 180 -16.40 5.42 -10.73
C SER A 180 -16.91 6.63 -11.52
N ILE A 181 -16.06 7.30 -12.32
CA ILE A 181 -16.48 8.38 -13.23
C ILE A 181 -17.51 7.89 -14.25
N LYS A 182 -17.32 6.67 -14.75
CA LYS A 182 -18.25 6.07 -15.70
C LYS A 182 -19.59 5.72 -15.06
N ASP A 183 -19.53 5.15 -13.86
CA ASP A 183 -20.70 4.66 -13.14
C ASP A 183 -21.48 5.81 -12.47
N GLY A 184 -20.89 7.01 -12.39
CA GLY A 184 -21.53 8.24 -11.91
C GLY A 184 -21.20 8.59 -10.46
N ASP A 185 -20.38 7.77 -9.80
CA ASP A 185 -20.04 7.88 -8.38
C ASP A 185 -18.95 8.92 -8.08
N LEU A 186 -18.20 9.35 -9.10
CA LEU A 186 -17.11 10.31 -8.97
C LEU A 186 -17.16 11.36 -10.10
N PRO A 187 -17.15 12.66 -9.80
CA PRO A 187 -16.98 13.70 -10.82
C PRO A 187 -15.60 13.60 -11.50
N ALA A 188 -15.56 13.77 -12.83
CA ALA A 188 -14.31 13.69 -13.60
C ALA A 188 -13.26 14.71 -13.14
N GLU A 189 -13.73 15.87 -12.68
CA GLU A 189 -12.96 17.00 -12.20
C GLU A 189 -12.05 16.59 -11.03
N LYS A 190 -12.49 15.65 -10.17
CA LYS A 190 -11.69 15.15 -9.03
C LYS A 190 -10.43 14.43 -9.50
N LEU A 191 -10.52 13.59 -10.53
CA LEU A 191 -9.35 12.90 -11.08
C LEU A 191 -8.46 13.86 -11.89
N ILE A 192 -9.03 14.88 -12.53
CA ILE A 192 -8.27 15.94 -13.20
C ILE A 192 -7.45 16.74 -12.18
N GLU A 193 -8.05 17.13 -11.06
CA GLU A 193 -7.36 17.83 -9.98
C GLU A 193 -6.22 16.97 -9.41
N PHE A 194 -6.49 15.69 -9.15
CA PHE A 194 -5.47 14.74 -8.71
C PHE A 194 -4.31 14.63 -9.71
N ASP A 195 -4.60 14.43 -11.00
CA ASP A 195 -3.57 14.30 -12.04
C ASP A 195 -2.71 15.55 -12.15
N ASN A 196 -3.31 16.74 -11.98
CA ASN A 196 -2.59 18.01 -11.95
C ASN A 196 -1.69 18.15 -10.72
N LYS A 197 -2.14 17.72 -9.53
CA LYS A 197 -1.29 17.67 -8.34
C LYS A 197 -0.14 16.67 -8.52
N LEU A 198 -0.40 15.50 -9.10
CA LEU A 198 0.61 14.48 -9.38
C LEU A 198 1.68 14.98 -10.38
N LYS A 199 1.35 15.89 -11.31
CA LYS A 199 2.34 16.47 -12.25
C LYS A 199 3.47 17.21 -11.54
N ALA A 200 3.26 17.72 -10.33
CA ALA A 200 4.33 18.29 -9.51
C ALA A 200 5.45 17.26 -9.26
N GLU A 201 5.09 15.97 -9.15
CA GLU A 201 6.02 14.85 -9.15
C GLU A 201 6.19 14.24 -10.54
N ILE A 202 6.87 14.97 -11.41
CA ILE A 202 7.03 14.62 -12.83
C ILE A 202 7.55 13.19 -13.07
N VAL A 203 8.42 12.69 -12.17
CA VAL A 203 8.97 11.33 -12.26
C VAL A 203 7.87 10.28 -12.14
N LEU A 204 6.98 10.41 -11.16
CA LEU A 204 5.85 9.49 -10.98
C LEU A 204 4.80 9.68 -12.07
N HIS A 205 4.54 10.92 -12.47
CA HIS A 205 3.58 11.23 -13.54
C HIS A 205 4.00 10.58 -14.89
N LEU A 206 5.27 10.70 -15.28
CA LEU A 206 5.81 10.08 -16.49
C LEU A 206 5.91 8.55 -16.37
N ALA A 207 6.25 8.05 -15.18
CA ALA A 207 6.29 6.61 -14.93
C ALA A 207 4.91 5.97 -15.06
N LEU A 208 3.87 6.62 -14.54
CA LEU A 208 2.49 6.20 -14.67
C LEU A 208 2.07 6.12 -16.14
N GLU A 209 2.44 7.08 -16.99
CA GLU A 209 2.14 7.03 -18.43
C GLU A 209 2.69 5.76 -19.08
N LYS A 210 3.91 5.35 -18.71
CA LYS A 210 4.54 4.13 -19.24
C LYS A 210 3.95 2.85 -18.67
N ARG A 211 3.59 2.85 -17.38
CA ARG A 211 3.09 1.66 -16.66
C ARG A 211 1.61 1.41 -16.85
N PHE A 212 0.84 2.41 -17.27
CA PHE A 212 -0.58 2.26 -17.55
C PHE A 212 -0.78 1.53 -18.89
N THR A 213 -0.61 0.21 -18.91
CA THR A 213 -0.69 -0.62 -20.13
C THR A 213 -2.12 -0.95 -20.55
N ALA A 214 -3.11 -0.70 -19.68
CA ALA A 214 -4.51 -1.01 -19.95
C ALA A 214 -5.08 -0.18 -21.12
N ALA A 215 -4.57 1.03 -21.35
CA ALA A 215 -4.92 1.91 -22.47
C ALA A 215 -3.86 3.02 -22.63
N LYS A 216 -3.93 3.84 -23.69
CA LYS A 216 -3.09 5.05 -23.79
C LYS A 216 -3.58 6.11 -22.81
N LEU A 217 -2.87 6.32 -21.70
CA LEU A 217 -3.30 7.22 -20.62
C LEU A 217 -3.35 8.68 -21.07
N HIS A 218 -2.42 9.15 -21.91
CA HIS A 218 -2.50 10.47 -22.53
C HIS A 218 -3.85 10.73 -23.23
N LYS A 219 -4.35 9.77 -24.02
CA LYS A 219 -5.66 9.86 -24.68
C LYS A 219 -6.84 9.83 -23.70
N LEU A 220 -6.64 9.31 -22.49
CA LEU A 220 -7.65 9.34 -21.43
C LEU A 220 -7.67 10.71 -20.76
N ARG A 221 -6.51 11.33 -20.52
CA ARG A 221 -6.39 12.71 -20.03
C ARG A 221 -7.11 13.70 -20.94
N GLU A 222 -6.89 13.62 -22.25
CA GLU A 222 -7.57 14.47 -23.26
C GLU A 222 -9.10 14.36 -23.22
N LYS A 223 -9.63 13.22 -22.78
CA LYS A 223 -11.06 12.95 -22.68
C LYS A 223 -11.63 13.22 -21.28
N GLY A 224 -10.88 13.90 -20.41
CA GLY A 224 -11.25 14.10 -19.01
C GLY A 224 -11.50 12.78 -18.28
N PHE A 225 -10.69 11.76 -18.60
CA PHE A 225 -10.77 10.41 -18.04
C PHE A 225 -12.08 9.63 -18.29
N LYS A 226 -12.96 10.12 -19.17
CA LYS A 226 -14.18 9.40 -19.55
C LYS A 226 -13.84 8.15 -20.38
N ILE A 227 -14.41 7.00 -20.00
CA ILE A 227 -14.16 5.71 -20.64
C ILE A 227 -15.41 5.05 -21.26
N SER A 228 -15.22 4.37 -22.39
CA SER A 228 -16.28 3.60 -23.06
C SER A 228 -16.65 2.33 -22.27
N ARG A 229 -17.79 1.69 -22.61
CA ARG A 229 -18.20 0.41 -22.00
C ARG A 229 -17.15 -0.69 -22.18
N PHE A 230 -16.54 -0.76 -23.36
CA PHE A 230 -15.47 -1.74 -23.64
C PHE A 230 -14.24 -1.53 -22.74
N LYS A 231 -13.77 -0.28 -22.58
CA LYS A 231 -12.65 0.02 -21.67
C LYS A 231 -12.98 -0.32 -20.22
N ALA A 232 -14.21 -0.04 -19.78
CA ALA A 232 -14.64 -0.40 -18.44
C ALA A 232 -14.64 -1.91 -18.19
N SER A 233 -15.14 -2.71 -19.16
CA SER A 233 -15.05 -4.18 -19.08
C SER A 233 -13.60 -4.65 -18.99
N LYS A 234 -12.69 -4.09 -19.81
CA LYS A 234 -11.25 -4.40 -19.74
C LYS A 234 -10.66 -4.04 -18.37
N PHE A 235 -11.00 -2.88 -17.82
CA PHE A 235 -10.50 -2.44 -16.52
C PHE A 235 -10.99 -3.36 -15.41
N ARG A 236 -12.28 -3.68 -15.38
CA ARG A 236 -12.85 -4.64 -14.42
C ARG A 236 -12.15 -6.01 -14.50
N LYS A 237 -11.86 -6.52 -15.70
CA LYS A 237 -11.13 -7.80 -15.87
C LYS A 237 -9.70 -7.78 -15.31
N ILE A 238 -9.01 -6.64 -15.39
CA ILE A 238 -7.64 -6.50 -14.85
C ILE A 238 -7.68 -6.38 -13.31
N LEU A 239 -8.74 -5.77 -12.77
CA LEU A 239 -8.92 -5.57 -11.34
C LEU A 239 -9.48 -6.82 -10.63
N MET A 240 -10.13 -7.73 -11.37
CA MET A 240 -10.71 -9.00 -10.90
C MET A 240 -9.73 -10.17 -10.85
#